data_AF-A0A516NJ51-F1
#
_entry.id   AF-A0A516NJ51-F1
#
_cell.length_a   1.000
_cell.length_b   1.000
_cell.length_c   1.000
_cell.angle_alpha   90.00
_cell.angle_beta   90.00
_cell.angle_gamma   90.00
#
_symmetry.space_group_name_H-M   'P 1'
#
loop_
_entity.id
_entity.type
_entity.pdbx_description
1 polymer ?
#
loop_
_entity_poly.entity_id
_entity_poly.type
_entity_poly.pdbx_seq_one_letter_code
_entity_poly.pdbx_strand_id
1 'polypeptide(L)'
;MTDAGELARALSGLSDADVAAVVAAATDGRAALGALHEVAASLAATTGHVPVAVGVSTDTQIGANYPQPDAPGAFGQVGAAPVTAGIPEPTPGIEAVGGYSPGGVPTFESVRDKVEQRYGTARGMGELDRQTPVGRSVAEQWDAREKAARERLEQIRKSVHEQDSDQP
;
A
#
# COMPACT_ATOMS: atom_id res chain seq x y z
N MET A 1 25.38 -35.66 0.26
CA MET A 1 23.94 -35.74 -0.03
C MET A 1 23.25 -35.11 1.15
N THR A 2 22.66 -33.93 1.00
CA THR A 2 22.00 -33.22 2.12
C THR A 2 20.80 -34.03 2.57
N ASP A 3 20.67 -34.25 3.88
CA ASP A 3 19.55 -34.98 4.46
C ASP A 3 18.27 -34.12 4.46
N ALA A 4 17.11 -34.73 4.24
CA ALA A 4 15.85 -34.01 4.21
C ALA A 4 15.49 -33.39 5.58
N GLY A 5 15.89 -34.05 6.68
CA GLY A 5 15.70 -33.53 8.03
C GLY A 5 16.58 -32.32 8.32
N GLU A 6 17.82 -32.32 7.83
CA GLU A 6 18.73 -31.18 7.92
C GLU A 6 18.18 -29.96 7.17
N LEU A 7 17.63 -30.16 5.97
CA LEU A 7 17.03 -29.10 5.17
C LEU A 7 15.75 -28.53 5.82
N ALA A 8 14.90 -29.38 6.40
CA ALA A 8 13.72 -28.93 7.15
C ALA A 8 14.09 -28.10 8.39
N ARG A 9 15.15 -28.50 9.10
CA ARG A 9 15.67 -27.76 10.26
C ARG A 9 16.24 -26.40 9.84
N ALA A 10 16.95 -26.32 8.71
CA ALA A 10 17.44 -25.06 8.17
C ALA A 10 16.28 -24.13 7.76
N LEU A 11 15.25 -24.67 7.10
CA LEU A 11 14.07 -23.90 6.72
C LEU A 11 13.26 -23.40 7.92
N SER A 12 13.23 -24.14 9.03
CA SER A 12 12.48 -23.75 10.25
C SER A 12 12.99 -22.47 10.93
N GLY A 13 14.19 -22.01 10.61
CA GLY A 13 14.76 -20.76 11.12
C GLY A 13 14.54 -19.53 10.23
N LEU A 14 13.96 -19.71 9.04
CA LEU A 14 13.71 -18.64 8.07
C LEU A 14 12.33 -18.00 8.30
N SER A 15 12.15 -16.77 7.82
CA SER A 15 10.83 -16.14 7.79
C SER A 15 9.94 -16.79 6.73
N ASP A 16 8.62 -16.69 6.87
CA ASP A 16 7.66 -17.25 5.88
C ASP A 16 7.89 -16.68 4.47
N ALA A 17 8.32 -15.41 4.37
CA ALA A 17 8.67 -14.77 3.10
C ALA A 17 9.91 -15.42 2.47
N ASP A 18 10.94 -15.69 3.28
CA ASP A 18 12.17 -16.32 2.81
C ASP A 18 11.94 -17.79 2.44
N VAL A 19 11.13 -18.51 3.21
CA VAL A 19 10.73 -19.90 2.89
C VAL A 19 9.99 -19.93 1.56
N ALA A 20 9.04 -19.01 1.33
CA ALA A 20 8.34 -18.90 0.05
C ALA A 20 9.28 -18.59 -1.12
N ALA A 21 10.25 -17.69 -0.92
CA ALA A 21 11.26 -17.35 -1.94
C ALA A 21 12.16 -18.55 -2.27
N VAL A 22 12.61 -19.31 -1.27
CA VAL A 22 13.41 -20.52 -1.46
C VAL A 22 12.62 -21.60 -2.21
N VAL A 23 11.33 -21.80 -1.88
CA VAL A 23 10.47 -22.75 -2.58
C VAL A 23 10.23 -22.33 -4.03
N ALA A 24 10.00 -21.04 -4.30
CA ALA A 24 9.86 -20.52 -5.66
C ALA A 24 11.14 -20.78 -6.49
N ALA A 25 12.32 -20.46 -5.94
CA ALA A 25 13.60 -20.70 -6.62
C ALA A 25 13.87 -22.20 -6.84
N ALA A 26 13.53 -23.07 -5.87
CA ALA A 26 13.73 -24.51 -5.99
C ALA A 26 12.80 -25.19 -7.00
N THR A 27 11.64 -24.59 -7.26
CA THR A 27 10.61 -25.11 -8.18
C THR A 27 10.70 -24.50 -9.58
N ASP A 28 11.54 -23.49 -9.78
CA ASP A 28 11.76 -22.85 -11.08
C ASP A 28 12.23 -23.88 -12.14
N GLY A 29 11.65 -23.78 -13.35
CA GLY A 29 11.92 -24.69 -14.46
C GLY A 29 11.44 -26.14 -14.29
N ARG A 30 10.81 -26.52 -13.16
CA ARG A 30 10.30 -27.88 -12.94
C ARG A 30 8.82 -27.97 -13.30
N ALA A 31 8.53 -28.41 -14.53
CA ALA A 31 7.15 -28.47 -15.06
C ALA A 31 6.15 -29.21 -14.15
N ALA A 32 6.55 -30.30 -13.49
CA ALA A 32 5.69 -31.03 -12.56
C ALA A 32 5.33 -30.26 -11.27
N LEU A 33 6.08 -29.21 -10.94
CA LEU A 33 5.90 -28.38 -9.74
C LEU A 33 5.42 -26.95 -10.06
N GLY A 34 4.99 -26.68 -11.30
CA GLY A 34 4.59 -25.34 -11.73
C GLY A 34 3.50 -24.70 -10.86
N ALA A 35 2.50 -25.48 -10.42
CA ALA A 35 1.47 -24.98 -9.51
C ALA A 35 2.02 -24.56 -8.14
N LEU A 36 3.03 -25.26 -7.62
CA LEU A 36 3.69 -24.92 -6.37
C LEU A 36 4.56 -23.67 -6.52
N HIS A 37 5.23 -23.52 -7.67
CA HIS A 37 6.01 -22.33 -8.02
C HIS A 37 5.14 -21.07 -8.00
N GLU A 38 3.99 -21.10 -8.68
CA GLU A 38 3.05 -19.97 -8.72
C GLU A 38 2.54 -19.58 -7.33
N VAL A 39 2.16 -20.57 -6.52
CA VAL A 39 1.71 -20.33 -5.14
C VAL A 39 2.83 -19.74 -4.28
N ALA A 40 4.04 -20.28 -4.38
CA ALA A 40 5.19 -19.79 -3.63
C ALA A 40 5.60 -18.36 -4.06
N ALA A 41 5.56 -18.06 -5.36
CA ALA A 41 5.82 -16.73 -5.90
C ALA A 41 4.77 -15.71 -5.43
N SER A 42 3.48 -16.09 -5.45
CA SER A 42 2.39 -15.26 -4.94
C SER A 42 2.53 -14.99 -3.43
N LEU A 43 2.92 -16.00 -2.65
CA LEU A 43 3.15 -15.85 -1.21
C LEU A 43 4.37 -14.96 -0.93
N ALA A 44 5.47 -15.13 -1.64
CA ALA A 44 6.66 -14.28 -1.49
C ALA A 44 6.34 -12.81 -1.79
N ALA A 45 5.55 -12.54 -2.83
CA ALA A 45 5.13 -11.18 -3.20
C ALA A 45 4.20 -10.53 -2.16
N THR A 46 3.38 -11.33 -1.47
CA THR A 46 2.40 -10.84 -0.48
C THR A 46 3.03 -10.67 0.90
N THR A 47 3.86 -11.62 1.32
CA THR A 47 4.48 -11.66 2.65
C THR A 47 5.74 -10.79 2.75
N GLY A 48 6.45 -10.60 1.64
CA GLY A 48 7.63 -9.72 1.55
C GLY A 48 7.30 -8.23 1.50
N HIS A 49 6.03 -7.84 1.59
CA HIS A 49 5.61 -6.44 1.62
C HIS A 49 5.89 -5.83 3.01
N VAL A 50 7.17 -5.58 3.31
CA VAL A 50 7.47 -4.27 3.90
C VAL A 50 6.93 -3.30 2.86
N PRO A 51 6.01 -2.36 3.19
CA PRO A 51 5.81 -1.25 2.30
C PRO A 51 7.20 -0.61 2.24
N VAL A 52 7.96 -0.90 1.19
CA VAL A 52 8.80 0.09 0.57
C VAL A 52 7.80 1.21 0.42
N ALA A 53 7.86 2.17 1.33
CA ALA A 53 7.44 3.50 1.01
C ALA A 53 8.16 3.73 -0.30
N VAL A 54 7.42 3.56 -1.40
CA VAL A 54 7.72 4.23 -2.63
C VAL A 54 7.76 5.66 -2.14
N GLY A 55 8.96 6.09 -1.73
CA GLY A 55 9.26 7.47 -1.51
C GLY A 55 8.74 8.07 -2.77
N VAL A 56 7.69 8.87 -2.62
CA VAL A 56 6.92 9.40 -3.72
C VAL A 56 7.93 10.10 -4.61
N SER A 57 8.40 9.42 -5.65
CA SER A 57 9.03 10.09 -6.77
C SER A 57 7.88 10.82 -7.40
N THR A 58 7.78 12.11 -7.09
CA THR A 58 6.90 13.07 -7.75
C THR A 58 7.31 13.30 -9.21
N ASP A 59 7.98 12.34 -9.83
CA ASP A 59 8.37 12.40 -11.23
C ASP A 59 7.53 11.37 -11.99
N THR A 60 6.49 11.88 -12.64
CA THR A 60 5.77 11.15 -13.68
C THR A 60 6.75 10.94 -14.83
N GLN A 61 7.51 9.85 -14.79
CA GLN A 61 8.30 9.45 -15.95
C GLN A 61 7.32 8.84 -16.96
N ILE A 62 6.92 9.65 -17.96
CA ILE A 62 6.08 9.23 -19.07
C ILE A 62 6.85 8.16 -19.86
N GLY A 63 6.55 6.90 -19.56
CA GLY A 63 7.07 5.74 -20.29
C GLY A 63 6.45 5.68 -21.69
N ALA A 64 7.30 5.67 -22.71
CA ALA A 64 6.97 5.79 -24.13
C ALA A 64 6.25 4.58 -24.77
N ASN A 65 5.41 3.83 -24.05
CA ASN A 65 4.83 2.60 -24.60
C ASN A 65 3.44 2.22 -24.04
N TYR A 66 2.48 3.15 -24.12
CA TYR A 66 1.07 2.77 -24.07
C TYR A 66 0.56 2.50 -25.49
N PRO A 67 -0.05 1.33 -25.78
CA PRO A 67 -0.86 1.16 -26.98
C PRO A 67 -2.07 2.09 -26.83
N GLN A 68 -2.09 3.13 -27.65
CA GLN A 68 -3.16 4.10 -27.72
C GLN A 68 -4.43 3.36 -28.21
N PRO A 69 -5.55 3.34 -27.46
CA PRO A 69 -6.80 2.86 -28.02
C PRO A 69 -7.20 3.80 -29.16
N ASP A 70 -7.49 3.22 -30.31
CA ASP A 70 -7.78 3.92 -31.56
C ASP A 70 -8.96 4.89 -31.38
N ALA A 71 -8.65 6.17 -31.21
CA ALA A 71 -9.63 7.25 -31.29
C ALA A 71 -9.65 7.79 -32.72
N PRO A 72 -10.83 8.00 -33.35
CA PRO A 72 -10.90 8.66 -34.63
C PRO A 72 -10.47 10.12 -34.46
N GLY A 73 -9.48 10.51 -35.27
CA GLY A 73 -8.74 11.74 -35.10
C GLY A 73 -9.54 13.03 -35.30
N ALA A 74 -9.05 14.08 -34.64
CA ALA A 74 -9.27 15.47 -35.04
C ALA A 74 -8.04 16.33 -34.65
N PHE A 75 -7.09 16.36 -35.60
CA PHE A 75 -6.20 17.44 -36.02
C PHE A 75 -5.72 18.52 -35.03
N GLY A 76 -4.38 18.65 -34.94
CA GLY A 76 -3.74 19.95 -34.67
C GLY A 76 -2.52 19.96 -33.74
N GLN A 77 -1.55 19.06 -33.90
CA GLN A 77 -0.23 19.25 -33.28
C GLN A 77 0.63 20.17 -34.15
N VAL A 78 1.05 21.31 -33.59
CA VAL A 78 2.20 22.08 -34.10
C VAL A 78 3.35 21.97 -33.10
N GLY A 79 4.54 21.79 -33.67
CA GLY A 79 5.72 21.25 -33.04
C GLY A 79 6.28 22.03 -31.85
N ALA A 80 7.16 21.31 -31.17
CA ALA A 80 7.88 21.70 -29.98
C ALA A 80 8.65 23.02 -30.10
N ALA A 81 8.54 23.83 -29.05
CA ALA A 81 9.65 24.58 -28.48
C ALA A 81 9.53 24.48 -26.95
N PRO A 82 10.64 24.41 -26.19
CA PRO A 82 10.56 24.45 -24.74
C PRO A 82 10.23 25.89 -24.34
N VAL A 83 8.96 26.17 -24.04
CA VAL A 83 8.61 27.43 -23.40
C VAL A 83 9.02 27.34 -21.93
N THR A 84 10.27 27.69 -21.65
CA THR A 84 10.60 28.36 -20.40
C THR A 84 9.87 29.70 -20.42
N ALA A 85 8.60 29.70 -20.04
CA ALA A 85 7.79 30.90 -19.87
C ALA A 85 7.01 30.75 -18.58
N GLY A 86 7.06 31.80 -17.77
CA GLY A 86 6.70 31.80 -16.36
C GLY A 86 5.29 31.32 -16.06
N ILE A 87 5.07 31.11 -14.76
CA ILE A 87 3.76 30.91 -14.12
C ILE A 87 2.71 31.72 -14.91
N PRO A 88 1.76 31.10 -15.61
CA PRO A 88 0.72 31.83 -16.29
C PRO A 88 -0.09 32.55 -15.22
N GLU A 89 0.05 33.87 -15.19
CA GLU A 89 -0.77 34.74 -14.37
C GLU A 89 -2.23 34.49 -14.78
N PRO A 90 -3.15 34.26 -13.82
CA PRO A 90 -4.53 33.95 -14.15
C PRO A 90 -5.13 35.14 -14.92
N THR A 91 -5.43 34.93 -16.20
CA THR A 91 -6.14 35.92 -17.00
C THR A 91 -7.53 36.12 -16.38
N PRO A 92 -7.88 37.31 -15.89
CA PRO A 92 -9.19 37.53 -15.31
C PRO A 92 -10.26 37.35 -16.40
N GLY A 93 -11.13 36.36 -16.23
CA GLY A 93 -12.36 36.21 -17.03
C GLY A 93 -12.43 35.03 -18.00
N ILE A 94 -11.45 34.13 -18.05
CA ILE A 94 -11.62 32.84 -18.75
C ILE A 94 -12.04 31.81 -17.70
N GLU A 95 -13.34 31.59 -17.56
CA GLU A 95 -13.84 30.50 -16.72
C GLU A 95 -13.24 29.19 -17.22
N ALA A 96 -12.48 28.53 -16.35
CA ALA A 96 -11.90 27.23 -16.60
C ALA A 96 -13.05 26.22 -16.81
N VAL A 97 -13.35 25.91 -18.08
CA VAL A 97 -14.38 24.95 -18.43
C VAL A 97 -14.02 23.60 -17.80
N GLY A 98 -14.84 23.16 -16.85
CA GLY A 98 -14.66 21.87 -16.16
C GLY A 98 -13.52 21.82 -15.13
N GLY A 99 -13.00 22.96 -14.65
CA GLY A 99 -11.97 23.00 -13.62
C GLY A 99 -10.54 22.81 -14.13
N TYR A 100 -10.32 22.84 -15.45
CA TYR A 100 -9.00 22.82 -16.08
C TYR A 100 -8.74 24.14 -16.81
N SER A 101 -7.51 24.63 -16.69
CA SER A 101 -6.99 25.72 -17.51
C SER A 101 -7.01 25.32 -19.00
N PRO A 102 -7.06 26.28 -19.94
CA PRO A 102 -6.90 26.00 -21.37
C PRO A 102 -5.62 25.19 -21.72
N GLY A 103 -4.58 25.27 -20.89
CA GLY A 103 -3.36 24.45 -21.00
C GLY A 103 -3.48 23.03 -20.45
N GLY A 104 -4.68 22.58 -20.07
CA GLY A 104 -4.93 21.23 -19.53
C GLY A 104 -4.50 21.03 -18.07
N VAL A 105 -4.06 22.08 -17.38
CA VAL A 105 -3.66 22.01 -15.97
C VAL A 105 -4.88 22.22 -15.06
N PRO A 106 -5.13 21.36 -14.06
CA PRO A 106 -6.18 21.58 -13.07
C PRO A 106 -6.04 22.96 -12.39
N THR A 107 -7.14 23.68 -12.22
CA THR A 107 -7.11 24.95 -11.51
C THR A 107 -7.00 24.74 -9.99
N PHE A 108 -6.54 25.74 -9.27
CA PHE A 108 -6.43 25.67 -7.81
C PHE A 108 -7.79 25.41 -7.13
N GLU A 109 -8.87 26.04 -7.61
CA GLU A 109 -10.23 25.78 -7.12
C GLU A 109 -10.62 24.31 -7.35
N SER A 110 -10.34 23.73 -8.53
CA SER A 110 -10.68 22.33 -8.81
C SER A 110 -9.97 21.33 -7.89
N VAL A 111 -8.70 21.58 -7.56
CA VAL A 111 -7.94 20.74 -6.64
C VAL A 111 -8.46 20.93 -5.22
N ARG A 112 -8.76 22.16 -4.81
CA ARG A 112 -9.33 22.46 -3.49
C ARG A 112 -10.67 21.74 -3.31
N ASP A 113 -11.59 21.92 -4.24
CA ASP A 113 -12.91 21.28 -4.22
C ASP A 113 -12.77 19.75 -4.14
N LYS A 114 -11.80 19.18 -4.86
CA LYS A 114 -11.55 17.74 -4.84
C LYS A 114 -11.00 17.25 -3.50
N VAL A 115 -10.09 18.02 -2.89
CA VAL A 115 -9.53 17.71 -1.57
C VAL A 115 -10.62 17.82 -0.51
N GLU A 116 -11.43 18.87 -0.53
CA GLU A 116 -12.54 19.06 0.39
C GLU A 116 -13.57 17.93 0.28
N GLN A 117 -13.92 17.54 -0.95
CA GLN A 117 -14.81 16.41 -1.19
C GLN A 117 -14.24 15.10 -0.61
N ARG A 118 -12.98 14.78 -0.92
CA ARG A 118 -12.34 13.54 -0.43
C ARG A 118 -12.20 13.53 1.09
N TYR A 119 -11.83 14.67 1.68
CA TYR A 119 -11.70 14.80 3.13
C TYR A 119 -13.06 14.62 3.83
N GLY A 120 -14.12 15.25 3.31
CA GLY A 120 -15.47 15.08 3.82
C GLY A 120 -15.95 13.63 3.75
N THR A 121 -15.75 12.96 2.61
CA THR A 121 -16.11 11.55 2.44
C THR A 121 -15.32 10.63 3.37
N ALA A 122 -14.00 10.78 3.46
CA ALA A 122 -13.16 9.94 4.32
C ALA A 122 -13.57 10.07 5.80
N ARG A 123 -13.86 11.29 6.26
CA ARG A 123 -14.33 11.55 7.63
C ARG A 123 -15.70 10.90 7.90
N GLY A 124 -16.61 10.91 6.91
CA GLY A 124 -17.94 10.32 7.04
C GLY A 124 -17.96 8.79 6.95
N MET A 125 -17.15 8.20 6.06
CA MET A 125 -17.09 6.75 5.85
C MET A 125 -16.66 6.00 7.11
N GLY A 126 -15.67 6.51 7.85
CA GLY A 126 -15.20 5.86 9.07
C GLY A 126 -16.25 5.79 10.20
N GLU A 127 -17.27 6.66 10.20
CA GLU A 127 -18.42 6.55 11.10
C GLU A 127 -19.42 5.50 10.60
N LEU A 128 -19.70 5.50 9.30
CA LEU A 128 -20.60 4.52 8.69
C LEU A 128 -20.06 3.10 8.82
N ASP A 129 -18.77 2.91 8.57
CA ASP A 129 -18.08 1.62 8.67
C ASP A 129 -18.16 1.06 10.10
N ARG A 130 -18.02 1.92 11.12
CA ARG A 130 -18.17 1.54 12.54
C ARG A 130 -19.60 1.15 12.92
N GLN A 131 -20.61 1.70 12.25
CA GLN A 131 -22.01 1.34 12.49
C GLN A 131 -22.42 0.03 11.81
N THR A 132 -21.62 -0.48 10.86
CA THR A 132 -21.87 -1.80 10.26
C THR A 132 -21.73 -2.92 11.29
N PRO A 133 -22.44 -4.06 11.12
CA PRO A 133 -22.27 -5.23 12.00
C PRO A 133 -20.83 -5.73 12.05
N VAL A 134 -20.13 -5.70 10.91
CA VAL A 134 -18.72 -6.11 10.81
C VAL A 134 -17.83 -5.13 11.58
N GLY A 135 -18.01 -3.82 11.39
CA GLY A 135 -17.26 -2.78 12.09
C GLY A 135 -17.40 -2.85 13.62
N ARG A 136 -18.61 -3.15 14.13
CA ARG A 136 -18.82 -3.34 15.58
C ARG A 136 -18.04 -4.54 16.14
N SER A 137 -18.11 -5.69 15.47
CA SER A 137 -17.38 -6.89 15.93
C SER A 137 -15.86 -6.70 15.93
N VAL A 138 -15.36 -5.91 14.99
CA VAL A 138 -13.95 -5.59 14.85
C VAL A 138 -13.50 -4.65 15.98
N ALA A 139 -14.31 -3.65 16.35
CA ALA A 139 -14.06 -2.80 17.52
C ALA A 139 -14.05 -3.61 18.83
N GLU A 140 -15.01 -4.51 19.02
CA GLU A 140 -15.07 -5.41 20.18
C GLU A 140 -13.83 -6.31 20.30
N GLN A 141 -13.32 -6.81 19.17
CA GLN A 141 -12.08 -7.60 19.15
C GLN A 141 -10.85 -6.77 19.57
N TRP A 142 -10.79 -5.50 19.17
CA TRP A 142 -9.72 -4.60 19.60
C TRP A 142 -9.78 -4.33 21.10
N ASP A 143 -10.96 -4.01 21.63
CA ASP A 143 -11.16 -3.79 23.07
C ASP A 143 -10.81 -5.04 23.89
N ALA A 144 -11.20 -6.22 23.41
CA ALA A 144 -10.87 -7.49 24.05
C ALA A 144 -9.36 -7.75 24.08
N ARG A 145 -8.66 -7.47 22.97
CA ARG A 145 -7.19 -7.59 22.90
C ARG A 145 -6.50 -6.59 23.82
N GLU A 146 -6.98 -5.36 23.89
CA GLU A 146 -6.41 -4.32 24.75
C GLU A 146 -6.58 -4.67 26.23
N LYS A 147 -7.76 -5.16 26.62
CA LYS A 147 -8.01 -5.63 27.99
C LYS A 147 -7.10 -6.80 28.35
N ALA A 148 -6.98 -7.80 27.47
CA ALA A 148 -6.12 -8.96 27.70
C ALA A 148 -4.63 -8.54 27.81
N ALA A 149 -4.19 -7.59 26.98
CA ALA A 149 -2.84 -7.05 27.05
C ALA A 149 -2.60 -6.34 28.39
N ARG A 150 -3.56 -5.54 28.86
CA ARG A 150 -3.48 -4.83 30.14
C ARG A 150 -3.39 -5.79 31.33
N GLU A 151 -4.26 -6.80 31.36
CA GLU A 151 -4.25 -7.84 32.40
C GLU A 151 -2.91 -8.58 32.43
N ARG A 152 -2.38 -8.93 31.26
CA ARG A 152 -1.06 -9.58 31.16
C ARG A 152 0.07 -8.69 31.68
N LEU A 153 0.03 -7.38 31.41
CA LEU A 153 1.01 -6.44 31.95
C LEU A 153 0.90 -6.30 33.49
N GLU A 154 -0.31 -6.34 34.03
CA GLU A 154 -0.54 -6.34 35.48
C GLU A 154 0.00 -7.60 36.15
N GLN A 155 -0.23 -8.78 35.55
CA GLN A 155 0.36 -10.05 36.01
C GLN A 155 1.89 -10.00 36.00
N ILE A 156 2.50 -9.48 34.94
CA ILE A 156 3.96 -9.31 34.86
C ILE A 156 4.43 -8.38 35.98
N ARG A 157 3.79 -7.21 36.16
CA ARG A 157 4.16 -6.25 37.22
C ARG A 157 4.09 -6.90 38.60
N LYS A 158 3.04 -7.67 38.88
CA LYS A 158 2.91 -8.39 40.14
C LYS A 158 4.00 -9.44 40.31
N SER A 159 4.26 -10.26 39.28
CA SER A 159 5.31 -11.29 39.34
C SER A 159 6.69 -10.70 39.61
N VAL A 160 7.03 -9.57 38.98
CA VAL A 160 8.30 -8.87 39.20
C VAL A 160 8.41 -8.36 40.65
N HIS A 161 7.33 -7.82 41.20
CA HIS A 161 7.34 -7.32 42.59
C HIS A 161 7.42 -8.45 43.62
N GLU A 162 6.77 -9.59 43.37
CA GLU A 162 6.87 -10.79 44.22
C GLU A 162 8.26 -11.43 44.16
N GLN A 163 8.92 -11.46 42.99
CA GLN A 163 10.29 -11.98 42.89
C GLN A 163 11.33 -11.12 43.64
N ASP A 164 11.12 -9.80 43.69
CA ASP A 164 12.00 -8.85 44.39
C ASP A 164 11.85 -8.93 45.92
N SER A 165 10.67 -9.32 46.41
CA SER A 165 10.39 -9.44 47.86
C SER A 165 10.77 -10.79 48.47
N ASP A 166 11.13 -11.78 47.65
CA ASP A 166 11.55 -13.12 48.08
C ASP A 166 13.09 -13.32 48.03
N GLN A 167 13.85 -12.24 47.79
CA GLN A 167 15.31 -12.25 47.78
C GLN A 167 15.85 -11.70 49.13
N PRO A 168 16.62 -12.49 49.91
CA PRO A 168 17.11 -12.12 51.25
C PRO A 168 18.24 -11.09 51.27
#